data_AF-A0A9W6B929-F1
#
_entry.id   AF-A0A9W6B929-F1
#
_cell.length_a   1.000
_cell.length_b   1.000
_cell.length_c   1.000
_cell.angle_alpha   90.00
_cell.angle_beta   90.00
_cell.angle_gamma   90.00
#
_symmetry.space_group_name_H-M   'P 1'
#
loop_
_entity.id
_entity.type
_entity.pdbx_description
1 polymer ?
#
loop_
_entity_poly.entity_id
_entity_poly.type
_entity_poly.pdbx_seq_one_letter_code
_entity_poly.pdbx_strand_id
1 'polypeptide(L)'
;MESATEGAGGGGGSEGDSFVELLLQEVRGADLNCPSVQMLVEMAKSGDSDTVADALSYLVEAGVPDKAADCLRQIMAHARSATTQPGAAVHNGGDASPGQPPATGGDKPEPLDHALAARILNRIIELGSISEGQELVKFMLVARDTDRGRGKMLDCYDVSFILGSMVPENAADSAGRILFALYSSDSGEDSAASQTLVPFILGTLVDHNRWAWAVELSKQLMYTTLEEIEAGVGEYDYSVLGWCMAQMVWYGRADWAARICLELEREQLDWFSTQELLASVAGWGDNTYSMTIVNFMQDARSKEARRT
;
A
#
# COMPACT_ATOMS: atom_id res chain seq x y z
N MET A 1 37.50 -4.39 -58.54
CA MET A 1 37.18 -4.81 -57.17
C MET A 1 36.41 -3.66 -56.56
N GLU A 2 35.07 -3.66 -56.55
CA GLU A 2 34.20 -4.58 -55.76
C GLU A 2 34.62 -4.58 -54.29
N SER A 3 33.79 -4.45 -53.26
CA SER A 3 32.33 -4.49 -53.09
C SER A 3 32.06 -3.83 -51.71
N ALA A 4 31.04 -3.01 -51.55
CA ALA A 4 29.74 -3.36 -50.97
C ALA A 4 29.63 -3.15 -49.43
N THR A 5 28.48 -2.58 -49.11
CA THR A 5 27.84 -2.18 -47.86
C THR A 5 27.33 -3.36 -47.01
N GLU A 6 26.74 -3.00 -45.86
CA GLU A 6 25.83 -3.77 -44.97
C GLU A 6 26.50 -4.45 -43.77
N GLY A 7 25.98 -4.42 -42.55
CA GLY A 7 24.73 -3.89 -41.96
C GLY A 7 24.93 -3.80 -40.43
N ALA A 8 24.35 -2.83 -39.72
CA ALA A 8 22.96 -2.78 -39.23
C ALA A 8 22.65 -3.77 -38.09
N GLY A 9 22.12 -3.23 -36.98
CA GLY A 9 21.35 -3.95 -35.95
C GLY A 9 21.98 -3.87 -34.54
N GLY A 10 21.38 -3.24 -33.53
CA GLY A 10 20.05 -2.65 -33.46
C GLY A 10 19.93 -1.68 -32.30
N GLY A 11 19.28 -0.54 -32.56
CA GLY A 11 18.68 0.30 -31.56
C GLY A 11 17.27 -0.21 -31.28
N GLY A 12 16.99 -0.56 -30.03
CA GLY A 12 15.69 -1.03 -29.56
C GLY A 12 15.08 -0.12 -28.49
N GLY A 13 15.35 1.20 -28.51
CA GLY A 13 15.00 2.10 -27.42
C GLY A 13 13.95 3.18 -27.69
N SER A 14 13.41 3.37 -28.90
CA SER A 14 12.74 4.65 -29.22
C SER A 14 11.22 4.72 -28.99
N GLU A 15 10.52 3.60 -28.76
CA GLU A 15 9.05 3.64 -28.58
C GLU A 15 8.63 3.81 -27.10
N GLY A 16 9.36 3.20 -26.16
CA GLY A 16 9.10 3.34 -24.72
C GLY A 16 9.43 4.74 -24.20
N ASP A 17 10.61 5.26 -24.53
CA ASP A 17 11.02 6.62 -24.17
C ASP A 17 10.05 7.67 -24.71
N SER A 18 9.52 7.45 -25.92
CA SER A 18 8.55 8.36 -26.55
C SER A 18 7.19 8.39 -25.83
N PHE A 19 6.75 7.29 -25.22
CA PHE A 19 5.50 7.26 -24.47
C PHE A 19 5.64 7.99 -23.13
N VAL A 20 6.71 7.69 -22.39
CA VAL A 20 6.89 8.22 -21.05
C VAL A 20 7.18 9.73 -21.08
N GLU A 21 7.91 10.22 -22.08
CA GLU A 21 8.08 11.65 -22.33
C GLU A 21 6.76 12.36 -22.67
N LEU A 22 5.92 11.74 -23.49
CA LEU A 22 4.58 12.25 -23.83
C LEU A 22 3.70 12.31 -22.58
N LEU A 23 3.66 11.24 -21.79
CA LEU A 23 2.96 11.18 -20.51
C LEU A 23 3.42 12.31 -19.59
N LEU A 24 4.73 12.48 -19.39
CA LEU A 24 5.29 13.53 -18.55
C LEU A 24 4.87 14.93 -19.01
N GLN A 25 4.90 15.17 -20.33
CA GLN A 25 4.47 16.44 -20.91
C GLN A 25 2.97 16.70 -20.67
N GLU A 26 2.13 15.68 -20.85
CA GLU A 26 0.68 15.79 -20.64
C GLU A 26 0.33 16.02 -19.17
N VAL A 27 0.88 15.24 -18.23
CA VAL A 27 0.55 15.38 -16.79
C VAL A 27 1.08 16.68 -16.16
N ARG A 28 2.09 17.31 -16.78
CA ARG A 28 2.57 18.65 -16.38
C ARG A 28 1.72 19.78 -16.97
N GLY A 29 1.16 19.59 -18.16
CA GLY A 29 0.47 20.64 -18.90
C GLY A 29 -1.07 20.58 -18.84
N ALA A 30 -1.64 19.43 -18.46
CA ALA A 30 -3.07 19.16 -18.52
C ALA A 30 -3.61 18.54 -17.22
N ASP A 31 -4.94 18.49 -17.12
CA ASP A 31 -5.62 17.63 -16.16
C ASP A 31 -5.35 16.15 -16.53
N LEU A 32 -5.45 15.23 -15.57
CA LEU A 32 -5.12 13.81 -15.73
C LEU A 32 -6.06 13.07 -16.71
N ASN A 33 -7.06 13.74 -17.23
CA ASN A 33 -7.95 13.28 -18.29
C ASN A 33 -7.27 13.38 -19.68
N CYS A 34 -6.09 12.79 -19.84
CA CYS A 34 -5.34 12.80 -21.10
C CYS A 34 -5.20 11.40 -21.71
N PRO A 35 -4.94 11.29 -23.03
CA PRO A 35 -4.80 10.00 -23.70
C PRO A 35 -3.72 9.09 -23.09
N SER A 36 -2.59 9.65 -22.64
CA SER A 36 -1.50 8.84 -22.07
C SER A 36 -1.88 8.20 -20.74
N VAL A 37 -2.62 8.90 -19.88
CA VAL A 37 -3.12 8.33 -18.61
C VAL A 37 -4.20 7.27 -18.87
N GLN A 38 -5.09 7.49 -19.85
CA GLN A 38 -6.04 6.46 -20.27
C GLN A 38 -5.33 5.21 -20.79
N MET A 39 -4.24 5.38 -21.54
CA MET A 39 -3.43 4.26 -22.01
C MET A 39 -2.77 3.50 -20.85
N LEU A 40 -2.26 4.19 -19.82
CA LEU A 40 -1.78 3.54 -18.59
C LEU A 40 -2.87 2.69 -17.90
N VAL A 41 -4.09 3.21 -17.81
CA VAL A 41 -5.22 2.46 -17.22
C VAL A 41 -5.51 1.20 -18.02
N GLU A 42 -5.54 1.27 -19.35
CA GLU A 42 -5.78 0.10 -20.20
C GLU A 42 -4.62 -0.91 -20.17
N MET A 43 -3.38 -0.45 -20.09
CA MET A 43 -2.19 -1.31 -19.86
C MET A 43 -2.30 -2.05 -18.51
N ALA A 44 -2.65 -1.33 -17.44
CA ALA A 44 -2.81 -1.93 -16.13
C ALA A 44 -3.94 -2.98 -16.11
N LYS A 45 -5.06 -2.73 -16.82
CA LYS A 45 -6.16 -3.67 -17.00
C LYS A 45 -5.77 -4.90 -17.82
N SER A 46 -4.93 -4.74 -18.83
CA SER A 46 -4.45 -5.84 -19.68
C SER A 46 -3.39 -6.70 -18.97
N GLY A 47 -2.93 -6.27 -17.79
CA GLY A 47 -1.93 -6.98 -16.98
C GLY A 47 -0.50 -6.53 -17.24
N ASP A 48 -0.28 -5.49 -18.04
CA ASP A 48 1.04 -4.91 -18.32
C ASP A 48 1.48 -4.02 -17.15
N SER A 49 1.78 -4.65 -16.01
CA SER A 49 2.20 -3.96 -14.78
C SER A 49 3.63 -3.44 -14.87
N ASP A 50 4.46 -4.03 -15.73
CA ASP A 50 5.86 -3.65 -15.93
C ASP A 50 5.96 -2.26 -16.58
N THR A 51 5.30 -2.07 -17.72
CA THR A 51 5.31 -0.78 -18.43
C THR A 51 4.68 0.33 -17.58
N VAL A 52 3.63 -0.01 -16.81
CA VAL A 52 2.99 0.93 -15.90
C VAL A 52 3.91 1.30 -14.74
N ALA A 53 4.61 0.33 -14.15
CA ALA A 53 5.59 0.57 -13.10
C ALA A 53 6.74 1.46 -13.59
N ASP A 54 7.29 1.19 -14.77
CA ASP A 54 8.35 2.00 -15.38
C ASP A 54 7.89 3.44 -15.60
N ALA A 55 6.68 3.63 -16.16
CA ALA A 55 6.12 4.96 -16.40
C ALA A 55 5.89 5.74 -15.09
N LEU A 56 5.33 5.11 -14.06
CA LEU A 56 5.11 5.76 -12.76
C LEU A 56 6.43 6.05 -12.04
N SER A 57 7.40 5.14 -12.10
CA SER A 57 8.74 5.35 -11.54
C SER A 57 9.43 6.54 -12.20
N TYR A 58 9.35 6.64 -13.54
CA TYR A 58 9.89 7.78 -14.27
C TYR A 58 9.22 9.10 -13.90
N LEU A 59 7.90 9.13 -13.68
CA LEU A 59 7.21 10.34 -13.24
C LEU A 59 7.73 10.82 -11.86
N VAL A 60 8.00 9.88 -10.95
CA VAL A 60 8.60 10.19 -9.65
C VAL A 60 10.03 10.73 -9.83
N GLU A 61 10.86 10.04 -10.60
CA GLU A 61 12.24 10.45 -10.91
C GLU A 61 12.28 11.85 -11.57
N ALA A 62 11.33 12.14 -12.46
CA ALA A 62 11.18 13.43 -13.11
C ALA A 62 10.62 14.55 -12.21
N GLY A 63 10.42 14.28 -10.91
CA GLY A 63 10.02 15.27 -9.91
C GLY A 63 8.53 15.62 -9.92
N VAL A 64 7.66 14.73 -10.41
CA VAL A 64 6.19 14.87 -10.32
C VAL A 64 5.53 13.67 -9.60
N PRO A 65 5.97 13.33 -8.37
CA PRO A 65 5.44 12.18 -7.63
C PRO A 65 3.96 12.31 -7.26
N ASP A 66 3.44 13.54 -7.12
CA ASP A 66 2.01 13.82 -6.93
C ASP A 66 1.19 13.31 -8.13
N LYS A 67 1.67 13.55 -9.35
CA LYS A 67 1.04 13.09 -10.58
C LYS A 67 1.13 11.57 -10.74
N ALA A 68 2.26 10.98 -10.36
CA ALA A 68 2.40 9.52 -10.34
C ALA A 68 1.37 8.88 -9.39
N ALA A 69 1.21 9.43 -8.19
CA ALA A 69 0.21 8.98 -7.22
C ALA A 69 -1.22 9.14 -7.75
N ASP A 70 -1.55 10.28 -8.36
CA ASP A 70 -2.87 10.47 -8.94
C ASP A 70 -3.16 9.52 -10.12
N CYS A 71 -2.16 9.21 -10.95
CA CYS A 71 -2.27 8.19 -11.99
C CYS A 71 -2.57 6.82 -11.39
N LEU A 72 -1.85 6.43 -10.33
CA LEU A 72 -2.10 5.17 -9.62
C LEU A 72 -3.53 5.12 -9.04
N ARG A 73 -4.02 6.22 -8.45
CA ARG A 73 -5.42 6.32 -7.98
C ARG A 73 -6.42 6.12 -9.13
N GLN A 74 -6.17 6.70 -10.30
CA GLN A 74 -7.03 6.51 -11.47
C GLN A 74 -7.01 5.07 -11.96
N ILE A 75 -5.84 4.43 -12.00
CA ILE A 75 -5.71 3.01 -12.33
C ILE A 75 -6.55 2.17 -11.38
N MET A 76 -6.42 2.38 -10.07
CA MET A 76 -7.20 1.68 -9.05
C MET A 76 -8.71 1.89 -9.19
N ALA A 77 -9.14 3.10 -9.55
CA ALA A 77 -10.54 3.45 -9.69
C ALA A 77 -11.20 2.86 -10.95
N HIS A 78 -10.45 2.72 -12.04
CA HIS A 78 -11.01 2.32 -13.34
C HIS A 78 -10.74 0.85 -13.69
N ALA A 79 -9.93 0.12 -12.93
CA ALA A 79 -9.56 -1.27 -13.21
C ALA A 79 -10.75 -2.23 -13.32
N ARG A 80 -11.87 -1.97 -12.63
CA ARG A 80 -13.02 -2.90 -12.55
C ARG A 80 -14.14 -2.65 -13.54
N SER A 81 -14.15 -1.52 -14.24
CA SER A 81 -15.25 -1.13 -15.12
C SER A 81 -15.39 -2.00 -16.40
N ALA A 82 -14.61 -3.08 -16.54
CA ALA A 82 -14.62 -3.98 -17.70
C ALA A 82 -15.29 -5.35 -17.48
N THR A 83 -15.87 -5.65 -16.30
CA THR A 83 -16.62 -6.92 -16.09
C THR A 83 -18.13 -6.72 -16.02
N THR A 84 -18.72 -6.14 -17.06
CA THR A 84 -20.15 -6.35 -17.35
C THR A 84 -20.27 -7.34 -18.51
N GLN A 85 -20.57 -8.60 -18.22
CA GLN A 85 -20.91 -9.58 -19.24
C GLN A 85 -22.14 -9.11 -20.05
N PRO A 86 -22.09 -9.13 -21.40
CA PRO A 86 -23.26 -8.95 -22.22
C PRO A 86 -23.92 -10.31 -22.44
N GLY A 87 -25.07 -10.57 -21.79
CA GLY A 87 -25.79 -11.80 -22.08
C GLY A 87 -26.93 -12.15 -21.15
N ALA A 88 -28.06 -11.44 -21.27
CA ALA A 88 -29.37 -12.04 -21.05
C ALA A 88 -30.45 -11.19 -21.73
N ALA A 89 -30.67 -11.44 -23.02
CA ALA A 89 -31.91 -11.09 -23.67
C ALA A 89 -32.91 -12.25 -23.49
N VAL A 90 -34.18 -11.87 -23.32
CA VAL A 90 -35.43 -12.55 -23.73
C VAL A 90 -36.34 -13.18 -22.64
N HIS A 91 -37.44 -12.44 -22.39
CA HIS A 91 -38.85 -12.82 -22.11
C HIS A 91 -39.23 -13.29 -20.68
N ASN A 92 -40.33 -12.85 -20.06
CA ASN A 92 -41.70 -12.62 -20.57
C ASN A 92 -42.53 -11.66 -19.67
N GLY A 93 -43.41 -10.87 -20.30
CA GLY A 93 -44.82 -10.65 -19.91
C GLY A 93 -45.19 -9.73 -18.73
N GLY A 94 -46.06 -8.74 -19.02
CA GLY A 94 -47.12 -8.33 -18.09
C GLY A 94 -47.17 -6.87 -17.66
N ASP A 95 -48.15 -6.17 -18.23
CA ASP A 95 -48.87 -4.98 -17.74
C ASP A 95 -48.19 -3.61 -17.57
N ALA A 96 -48.80 -2.65 -18.27
CA ALA A 96 -48.51 -1.24 -18.27
C ALA A 96 -49.08 -0.52 -17.04
N SER A 97 -48.26 0.29 -16.38
CA SER A 97 -48.67 1.47 -15.62
C SER A 97 -47.56 2.52 -15.66
N PRO A 98 -47.88 3.82 -15.87
CA PRO A 98 -46.87 4.87 -15.97
C PRO A 98 -46.46 5.33 -14.55
N GLY A 99 -45.56 4.56 -13.93
CA GLY A 99 -44.84 4.98 -12.73
C GLY A 99 -43.55 5.69 -13.11
N GLN A 100 -43.26 6.79 -12.43
CA GLN A 100 -42.04 7.60 -12.56
C GLN A 100 -40.78 6.74 -12.73
N PRO A 101 -39.79 7.18 -13.55
CA PRO A 101 -38.50 6.51 -13.59
C PRO A 101 -37.92 6.48 -12.18
N PRO A 102 -37.45 5.32 -11.68
CA PRO A 102 -36.78 5.28 -10.40
C PRO A 102 -35.59 6.23 -10.47
N ALA A 103 -35.47 7.09 -9.47
CA ALA A 103 -34.29 7.91 -9.28
C ALA A 103 -33.07 6.98 -9.36
N THR A 104 -32.19 7.25 -10.32
CA THR A 104 -30.88 6.60 -10.44
C THR A 104 -30.23 6.69 -9.07
N GLY A 105 -30.17 5.55 -8.38
CA GLY A 105 -29.48 5.44 -7.11
C GLY A 105 -28.08 6.00 -7.31
N GLY A 106 -27.64 6.86 -6.39
CA GLY A 106 -26.27 7.33 -6.38
C GLY A 106 -25.37 6.10 -6.38
N ASP A 107 -24.74 5.84 -7.51
CA ASP A 107 -23.79 4.75 -7.67
C ASP A 107 -22.76 4.91 -6.57
N LYS A 108 -22.79 3.97 -5.63
CA LYS A 108 -21.70 3.85 -4.68
C LYS A 108 -20.44 3.65 -5.55
N PRO A 109 -19.42 4.52 -5.44
CA PRO A 109 -18.24 4.40 -6.28
C PRO A 109 -17.69 2.98 -6.18
N GLU A 110 -17.31 2.41 -7.33
CA GLU A 110 -16.77 1.05 -7.38
C GLU A 110 -15.58 0.94 -6.41
N PRO A 111 -15.42 -0.20 -5.70
CA PRO A 111 -14.29 -0.38 -4.82
C PRO A 111 -12.98 -0.28 -5.60
N LEU A 112 -12.03 0.51 -5.08
CA LEU A 112 -10.68 0.63 -5.63
C LEU A 112 -9.98 -0.72 -5.70
N ASP A 113 -9.18 -0.94 -6.75
CA ASP A 113 -8.39 -2.17 -6.92
C ASP A 113 -6.99 -2.06 -6.28
N HIS A 114 -6.93 -2.23 -4.96
CA HIS A 114 -5.66 -2.18 -4.22
C HIS A 114 -4.69 -3.30 -4.61
N ALA A 115 -5.18 -4.43 -5.13
CA ALA A 115 -4.32 -5.55 -5.57
C ALA A 115 -3.56 -5.21 -6.86
N LEU A 116 -4.21 -4.52 -7.80
CA LEU A 116 -3.52 -4.03 -9.00
C LEU A 116 -2.42 -3.01 -8.63
N ALA A 117 -2.73 -2.07 -7.74
CA ALA A 117 -1.72 -1.12 -7.26
C ALA A 117 -0.59 -1.79 -6.48
N ALA A 118 -0.88 -2.86 -5.72
CA ALA A 118 0.13 -3.66 -5.04
C ALA A 118 1.11 -4.32 -6.02
N ARG A 119 0.63 -4.87 -7.14
CA ARG A 119 1.49 -5.45 -8.18
C ARG A 119 2.39 -4.40 -8.83
N ILE A 120 1.83 -3.24 -9.17
CA ILE A 120 2.59 -2.14 -9.77
C ILE A 120 3.65 -1.63 -8.78
N LEU A 121 3.28 -1.40 -7.52
CA LEU A 121 4.21 -0.94 -6.49
C LEU A 121 5.31 -1.98 -6.23
N ASN A 122 4.96 -3.26 -6.13
CA ASN A 122 5.94 -4.34 -6.01
C ASN A 122 6.95 -4.29 -7.15
N ARG A 123 6.47 -4.09 -8.38
CA ARG A 123 7.34 -4.04 -9.55
C ARG A 123 8.31 -2.88 -9.51
N ILE A 124 7.87 -1.69 -9.08
CA ILE A 124 8.77 -0.53 -8.85
C ILE A 124 9.89 -0.90 -7.86
N ILE A 125 9.55 -1.61 -6.78
CA ILE A 125 10.52 -1.99 -5.74
C ILE A 125 11.50 -3.07 -6.23
N GLU A 126 11.02 -4.05 -7.01
CA GLU A 126 11.84 -5.11 -7.62
C GLU A 126 12.84 -4.55 -8.65
N LEU A 127 12.51 -3.45 -9.31
CA LEU A 127 13.40 -2.76 -10.25
C LEU A 127 14.52 -1.96 -9.54
N GLY A 128 14.57 -1.99 -8.21
CA GLY A 128 15.60 -1.33 -7.40
C GLY A 128 15.25 0.10 -6.99
N SER A 129 14.04 0.56 -7.30
CA SER A 129 13.59 1.93 -7.09
C SER A 129 12.82 2.09 -5.77
N ILE A 130 13.46 1.76 -4.64
CA ILE A 130 12.84 1.88 -3.30
C ILE A 130 12.48 3.35 -3.02
N SER A 131 13.35 4.30 -3.39
CA SER A 131 13.12 5.73 -3.23
C SER A 131 11.84 6.19 -3.95
N GLU A 132 11.63 5.73 -5.18
CA GLU A 132 10.49 6.09 -6.00
C GLU A 132 9.21 5.46 -5.45
N GLY A 133 9.28 4.20 -5.02
CA GLY A 133 8.17 3.53 -4.33
C GLY A 133 7.79 4.23 -3.02
N GLN A 134 8.78 4.68 -2.25
CA GLN A 134 8.58 5.42 -1.01
C GLN A 134 7.91 6.77 -1.28
N GLU A 135 8.42 7.56 -2.23
CA GLU A 135 7.84 8.85 -2.60
C GLU A 135 6.42 8.68 -3.16
N LEU A 136 6.19 7.70 -4.03
CA LEU A 136 4.85 7.37 -4.53
C LEU A 136 3.88 7.09 -3.38
N VAL A 137 4.29 6.29 -2.39
CA VAL A 137 3.47 6.00 -1.20
C VAL A 137 3.21 7.25 -0.36
N LYS A 138 4.20 8.13 -0.16
CA LYS A 138 4.01 9.40 0.57
C LYS A 138 2.95 10.27 -0.11
N PHE A 139 2.98 10.39 -1.44
CA PHE A 139 1.98 11.18 -2.18
C PHE A 139 0.62 10.47 -2.31
N MET A 140 0.57 9.15 -2.13
CA MET A 140 -0.67 8.38 -2.04
C MET A 140 -1.44 8.65 -0.73
N LEU A 141 -0.80 9.13 0.33
CA LEU A 141 -1.45 9.50 1.58
C LEU A 141 -2.40 10.69 1.35
N VAL A 142 -3.67 10.50 1.69
CA VAL A 142 -4.66 11.56 1.50
C VAL A 142 -4.71 12.42 2.76
N ALA A 143 -4.35 13.69 2.66
CA ALA A 143 -4.59 14.64 3.75
C ALA A 143 -6.10 14.91 3.85
N ARG A 144 -6.82 14.20 4.74
CA ARG A 144 -8.24 14.44 4.99
C ARG A 144 -8.42 15.60 5.95
N ASP A 145 -9.33 16.52 5.62
CA ASP A 145 -9.80 17.48 6.61
C ASP A 145 -10.47 16.72 7.76
N THR A 146 -9.99 16.92 8.99
CA THR A 146 -10.65 16.32 10.14
C THR A 146 -11.99 17.00 10.38
N ASP A 147 -13.05 16.22 10.63
CA ASP A 147 -14.43 16.68 10.91
C ASP A 147 -14.55 17.67 12.10
N ARG A 148 -13.45 18.01 12.76
CA ARG A 148 -13.40 18.87 13.96
C ARG A 148 -12.48 20.09 13.82
N GLY A 149 -12.07 20.45 12.60
CA GLY A 149 -11.27 21.65 12.36
C GLY A 149 -9.89 21.63 13.05
N ARG A 150 -9.37 20.42 13.37
CA ARG A 150 -8.06 20.22 14.04
C ARG A 150 -6.93 19.97 13.04
N GLY A 151 -7.05 20.49 11.82
CA GLY A 151 -6.07 20.31 10.74
C GLY A 151 -6.37 19.11 9.84
N LYS A 152 -5.47 18.89 8.88
CA LYS A 152 -5.50 17.75 7.98
C LYS A 152 -4.85 16.54 8.66
N MET A 153 -5.56 15.43 8.75
CA MET A 153 -4.99 14.16 9.20
C MET A 153 -4.68 13.33 7.96
N LEU A 154 -3.45 12.84 7.87
CA LEU A 154 -3.07 11.92 6.81
C LEU A 154 -3.86 10.62 6.98
N ASP A 155 -4.64 10.27 5.96
CA ASP A 155 -5.34 9.01 5.83
C ASP A 155 -4.46 8.02 5.08
N CYS A 156 -4.10 6.94 5.77
CA CYS A 156 -3.29 5.86 5.22
C CYS A 156 -4.13 4.65 4.78
N TYR A 157 -5.46 4.77 4.65
CA TYR A 157 -6.33 3.65 4.27
C TYR A 157 -5.88 2.97 2.97
N ASP A 158 -5.74 3.73 1.88
CA ASP A 158 -5.36 3.17 0.59
C ASP A 158 -3.95 2.55 0.63
N VAL A 159 -2.99 3.25 1.24
CA VAL A 159 -1.63 2.74 1.44
C VAL A 159 -1.64 1.43 2.23
N SER A 160 -2.44 1.35 3.29
CA SER A 160 -2.55 0.15 4.12
C SER A 160 -3.06 -1.04 3.32
N PHE A 161 -4.09 -0.83 2.49
CA PHE A 161 -4.66 -1.89 1.67
C PHE A 161 -3.78 -2.25 0.47
N ILE A 162 -3.01 -1.31 -0.09
CA ILE A 162 -2.00 -1.59 -1.13
C ILE A 162 -0.90 -2.48 -0.54
N LEU A 163 -0.25 -2.05 0.55
CA LEU A 163 0.83 -2.81 1.18
C LEU A 163 0.33 -4.16 1.71
N GLY A 164 -0.87 -4.20 2.31
CA GLY A 164 -1.49 -5.44 2.75
C GLY A 164 -1.81 -6.40 1.60
N SER A 165 -2.14 -5.89 0.42
CA SER A 165 -2.41 -6.71 -0.78
C SER A 165 -1.13 -7.29 -1.41
N MET A 166 0.06 -6.83 -1.01
CA MET A 166 1.34 -7.44 -1.44
C MET A 166 1.60 -8.77 -0.71
N VAL A 167 1.04 -8.97 0.49
CA VAL A 167 1.21 -10.20 1.28
C VAL A 167 0.74 -11.47 0.53
N PRO A 168 -0.51 -11.57 0.02
CA PRO A 168 -0.94 -12.76 -0.71
C PRO A 168 -0.23 -12.96 -2.07
N GLU A 169 0.47 -11.95 -2.58
CA GLU A 169 1.27 -12.01 -3.80
C GLU A 169 2.73 -12.46 -3.53
N ASN A 170 3.04 -12.89 -2.29
CA ASN A 170 4.39 -13.23 -1.83
C ASN A 170 5.40 -12.06 -1.93
N ALA A 171 4.91 -10.82 -1.85
CA ALA A 171 5.70 -9.59 -1.92
C ALA A 171 5.74 -8.85 -0.57
N ALA A 172 5.65 -9.60 0.54
CA ALA A 172 5.66 -9.03 1.88
C ALA A 172 7.01 -8.34 2.20
N ASP A 173 8.11 -8.90 1.72
CA ASP A 173 9.47 -8.33 1.81
C ASP A 173 9.53 -6.93 1.18
N SER A 174 8.97 -6.74 -0.02
CA SER A 174 8.91 -5.45 -0.69
C SER A 174 8.04 -4.45 0.07
N ALA A 175 6.91 -4.89 0.62
CA ALA A 175 6.10 -4.05 1.51
C ALA A 175 6.88 -3.67 2.78
N GLY A 176 7.65 -4.61 3.35
CA GLY A 176 8.56 -4.39 4.46
C GLY A 176 9.62 -3.33 4.18
N ARG A 177 10.26 -3.40 3.00
CA ARG A 177 11.25 -2.41 2.52
C ARG A 177 10.64 -1.01 2.46
N ILE A 178 9.40 -0.87 2.00
CA ILE A 178 8.68 0.41 2.02
C ILE A 178 8.40 0.89 3.44
N LEU A 179 7.89 0.02 4.32
CA LEU A 179 7.61 0.40 5.71
C LEU A 179 8.89 0.86 6.43
N PHE A 180 10.01 0.16 6.19
CA PHE A 180 11.33 0.57 6.68
C PHE A 180 11.79 1.89 6.07
N ALA A 181 11.62 2.10 4.76
CA ALA A 181 11.98 3.37 4.13
C ALA A 181 11.17 4.53 4.73
N LEU A 182 9.87 4.35 4.97
CA LEU A 182 9.02 5.34 5.64
C LEU A 182 9.47 5.62 7.08
N TYR A 183 9.88 4.58 7.82
CA TYR A 183 10.44 4.71 9.17
C TYR A 183 11.81 5.40 9.17
N SER A 184 12.71 5.05 8.26
CA SER A 184 14.07 5.57 8.19
C SER A 184 14.19 6.85 7.34
N SER A 185 13.07 7.49 6.98
CA SER A 185 13.06 8.65 6.08
C SER A 185 13.74 9.86 6.74
N ASP A 186 15.01 10.11 6.43
CA ASP A 186 15.79 11.28 6.89
C ASP A 186 15.42 12.60 6.16
N SER A 187 14.33 12.62 5.39
CA SER A 187 13.89 13.76 4.59
C SER A 187 13.27 14.88 5.43
N GLY A 188 14.09 15.65 6.15
CA GLY A 188 13.73 16.98 6.69
C GLY A 188 12.45 17.05 7.53
N GLU A 189 11.69 18.15 7.43
CA GLU A 189 10.46 18.42 8.20
C GLU A 189 9.35 17.34 8.00
N ASP A 190 9.42 16.54 6.92
CA ASP A 190 8.46 15.47 6.59
C ASP A 190 8.83 14.08 7.17
N SER A 191 10.02 13.94 7.76
CA SER A 191 10.51 12.69 8.36
C SER A 191 9.60 12.17 9.48
N ALA A 192 9.25 13.06 10.43
CA ALA A 192 8.39 12.72 11.55
C ALA A 192 6.97 12.35 11.10
N ALA A 193 6.45 13.02 10.07
CA ALA A 193 5.14 12.69 9.50
C ALA A 193 5.17 11.27 8.90
N SER A 194 6.17 10.96 8.08
CA SER A 194 6.30 9.66 7.42
C SER A 194 6.47 8.50 8.41
N GLN A 195 7.34 8.67 9.41
CA GLN A 195 7.55 7.72 10.50
C GLN A 195 6.24 7.39 11.20
N THR A 196 5.50 8.42 11.62
CA THR A 196 4.28 8.24 12.42
C THR A 196 3.20 7.44 11.72
N LEU A 197 3.27 7.26 10.39
CA LEU A 197 2.28 6.51 9.63
C LEU A 197 2.43 5.00 9.75
N VAL A 198 3.64 4.48 9.96
CA VAL A 198 3.88 3.02 10.00
C VAL A 198 2.97 2.34 11.05
N PRO A 199 2.83 2.84 12.28
CA PRO A 199 1.85 2.34 13.25
C PRO A 199 0.40 2.40 12.75
N PHE A 200 0.00 3.49 12.07
CA PHE A 200 -1.38 3.65 11.57
C PHE A 200 -1.66 2.75 10.37
N ILE A 201 -0.66 2.43 9.55
CA ILE A 201 -0.78 1.48 8.44
C ILE A 201 -1.15 0.10 9.00
N LEU A 202 -0.39 -0.38 9.97
CA LEU A 202 -0.67 -1.66 10.65
C LEU A 202 -2.02 -1.61 11.40
N GLY A 203 -2.28 -0.51 12.11
CA GLY A 203 -3.52 -0.29 12.85
C GLY A 203 -4.76 -0.30 11.96
N THR A 204 -4.69 0.31 10.78
CA THR A 204 -5.79 0.34 9.82
C THR A 204 -6.12 -1.07 9.34
N LEU A 205 -5.12 -1.92 9.10
CA LEU A 205 -5.34 -3.32 8.77
C LEU A 205 -6.02 -4.08 9.92
N VAL A 206 -5.63 -3.80 11.17
CA VAL A 206 -6.26 -4.40 12.36
C VAL A 206 -7.74 -3.98 12.47
N ASP A 207 -8.06 -2.70 12.31
CA ASP A 207 -9.43 -2.17 12.37
C ASP A 207 -10.34 -2.79 11.30
N HIS A 208 -9.77 -3.16 10.15
CA HIS A 208 -10.50 -3.79 9.05
C HIS A 208 -10.43 -5.33 9.07
N ASN A 209 -10.03 -5.93 10.19
CA ASN A 209 -9.90 -7.38 10.38
C ASN A 209 -8.96 -8.07 9.38
N ARG A 210 -7.99 -7.33 8.83
CA ARG A 210 -6.91 -7.85 7.98
C ARG A 210 -5.72 -8.28 8.83
N TRP A 211 -5.97 -9.11 9.85
CA TRP A 211 -4.96 -9.48 10.84
C TRP A 211 -3.78 -10.23 10.23
N ALA A 212 -4.03 -11.15 9.31
CA ALA A 212 -2.95 -11.88 8.62
C ALA A 212 -1.99 -10.94 7.88
N TRP A 213 -2.52 -9.89 7.24
CA TRP A 213 -1.69 -8.89 6.57
C TRP A 213 -0.90 -8.05 7.57
N ALA A 214 -1.56 -7.57 8.63
CA ALA A 214 -0.88 -6.80 9.68
C ALA A 214 0.24 -7.60 10.35
N VAL A 215 0.00 -8.89 10.62
CA VAL A 215 0.98 -9.81 11.21
C VAL A 215 2.16 -10.02 10.29
N GLU A 216 1.90 -10.31 9.01
CA GLU A 216 2.98 -10.55 8.06
C GLU A 216 3.84 -9.30 7.89
N LEU A 217 3.24 -8.13 7.74
CA LEU A 217 3.98 -6.86 7.70
C LEU A 217 4.71 -6.55 9.02
N SER A 218 4.17 -6.96 10.16
CA SER A 218 4.85 -6.82 11.46
C SER A 218 6.08 -7.72 11.56
N LYS A 219 6.06 -8.92 10.96
CA LYS A 219 7.25 -9.78 10.84
C LYS A 219 8.35 -9.08 10.05
N GLN A 220 7.98 -8.41 8.96
CA GLN A 220 8.93 -7.67 8.15
C GLN A 220 9.64 -6.56 8.93
N LEU A 221 8.93 -5.88 9.83
CA LEU A 221 9.49 -4.84 10.71
C LEU A 221 10.43 -5.37 11.82
N MET A 222 10.60 -6.69 11.93
CA MET A 222 11.52 -7.31 12.90
C MET A 222 12.85 -7.75 12.28
N TYR A 223 13.10 -7.48 10.99
CA TYR A 223 14.44 -7.61 10.41
C TYR A 223 15.27 -6.35 10.72
N THR A 224 16.59 -6.47 10.93
CA THR A 224 17.40 -5.33 11.43
C THR A 224 17.87 -4.37 10.34
N THR A 225 18.02 -4.85 9.10
CA THR A 225 18.40 -3.99 7.96
C THR A 225 17.63 -4.34 6.69
N LEU A 226 17.63 -3.41 5.73
CA LEU A 226 17.12 -3.67 4.37
C LEU A 226 17.84 -4.85 3.70
N GLU A 227 19.14 -5.03 3.96
CA GLU A 227 19.90 -6.15 3.39
C GLU A 227 19.50 -7.51 4.01
N GLU A 228 19.12 -7.53 5.29
CA GLU A 228 18.61 -8.74 5.94
C GLU A 228 17.21 -9.13 5.43
N ILE A 229 16.37 -8.14 5.12
CA ILE A 229 15.08 -8.36 4.45
C ILE A 229 15.32 -8.96 3.06
N GLU A 230 16.25 -8.42 2.29
CA GLU A 230 16.59 -8.93 0.95
C GLU A 230 17.22 -10.34 0.98
N ALA A 231 18.01 -10.64 2.01
CA ALA A 231 18.64 -11.95 2.16
C ALA A 231 17.71 -13.01 2.75
N GLY A 232 16.62 -12.62 3.43
CA GLY A 232 15.80 -13.52 4.25
C GLY A 232 16.59 -14.17 5.40
N VAL A 233 17.71 -13.55 5.79
CA VAL A 233 18.67 -14.04 6.78
C VAL A 233 19.09 -12.84 7.63
N GLY A 234 18.76 -12.88 8.92
CA GLY A 234 19.07 -11.83 9.89
C GLY A 234 18.70 -12.27 11.30
N GLU A 235 19.32 -11.67 12.32
CA GLU A 235 18.82 -11.79 13.69
C GLU A 235 17.55 -10.95 13.82
N TYR A 236 16.48 -11.49 14.39
CA TYR A 236 15.27 -10.71 14.58
C TYR A 236 15.48 -9.65 15.67
N ASP A 237 15.16 -8.39 15.35
CA ASP A 237 15.19 -7.26 16.27
C ASP A 237 13.79 -6.68 16.46
N TYR A 238 13.38 -6.57 17.72
CA TYR A 238 12.09 -6.02 18.10
C TYR A 238 12.07 -4.48 18.13
N SER A 239 13.15 -3.79 17.76
CA SER A 239 13.27 -2.33 17.91
C SER A 239 12.21 -1.54 17.15
N VAL A 240 12.04 -1.78 15.84
CA VAL A 240 11.11 -1.01 14.99
C VAL A 240 9.65 -1.39 15.27
N LEU A 241 9.34 -2.69 15.40
CA LEU A 241 8.00 -3.11 15.79
C LEU A 241 7.65 -2.65 17.21
N GLY A 242 8.61 -2.70 18.14
CA GLY A 242 8.45 -2.20 19.51
C GLY A 242 8.21 -0.70 19.55
N TRP A 243 8.94 0.08 18.74
CA TRP A 243 8.65 1.50 18.53
C TRP A 243 7.23 1.69 17.99
N CYS A 244 6.83 0.93 16.97
CA CYS A 244 5.49 1.05 16.37
C CYS A 244 4.39 0.80 17.41
N MET A 245 4.52 -0.25 18.21
CA MET A 245 3.57 -0.58 19.26
C MET A 245 3.57 0.47 20.38
N ALA A 246 4.72 1.02 20.75
CA ALA A 246 4.79 2.13 21.69
C ALA A 246 4.04 3.37 21.16
N GLN A 247 4.18 3.70 19.87
CA GLN A 247 3.38 4.75 19.23
C GLN A 247 1.89 4.43 19.24
N MET A 248 1.47 3.19 18.95
CA MET A 248 0.06 2.79 19.04
C MET A 248 -0.50 3.05 20.44
N VAL A 249 0.24 2.70 21.50
CA VAL A 249 -0.16 3.00 22.88
C VAL A 249 -0.23 4.50 23.14
N TRP A 250 0.77 5.28 22.70
CA TRP A 250 0.79 6.74 22.81
C TRP A 250 -0.46 7.38 22.17
N TYR A 251 -0.88 6.89 21.02
CA TYR A 251 -2.09 7.33 20.32
C TYR A 251 -3.40 6.73 20.86
N GLY A 252 -3.35 6.00 21.99
CA GLY A 252 -4.54 5.43 22.63
C GLY A 252 -5.11 4.19 21.93
N ARG A 253 -4.32 3.55 21.06
CA ARG A 253 -4.66 2.35 20.29
C ARG A 253 -3.89 1.11 20.76
N ALA A 254 -3.80 0.93 22.09
CA ALA A 254 -3.17 -0.26 22.66
C ALA A 254 -3.90 -1.57 22.27
N ASP A 255 -5.17 -1.49 21.86
CA ASP A 255 -5.93 -2.58 21.27
C ASP A 255 -5.31 -3.12 19.97
N TRP A 256 -4.73 -2.24 19.15
CA TRP A 256 -4.01 -2.64 17.93
C TRP A 256 -2.77 -3.46 18.26
N ALA A 257 -1.90 -2.92 19.11
CA ALA A 257 -0.66 -3.57 19.52
C ALA A 257 -0.97 -4.94 20.18
N ALA A 258 -1.94 -4.99 21.08
CA ALA A 258 -2.37 -6.23 21.72
C ALA A 258 -2.90 -7.26 20.71
N ARG A 259 -3.64 -6.83 19.68
CA ARG A 259 -4.11 -7.74 18.63
C ARG A 259 -2.95 -8.32 17.84
N ILE A 260 -1.98 -7.49 17.44
CA ILE A 260 -0.79 -7.95 16.70
C ILE A 260 0.01 -8.95 17.55
N CYS A 261 0.27 -8.67 18.83
CA CYS A 261 0.96 -9.60 19.73
C CYS A 261 0.26 -10.96 19.82
N LEU A 262 -1.06 -10.96 20.01
CA LEU A 262 -1.82 -12.21 20.12
C LEU A 262 -1.79 -13.03 18.84
N GLU A 263 -1.81 -12.39 17.67
CA GLU A 263 -1.74 -13.12 16.40
C GLU A 263 -0.33 -13.63 16.12
N LEU A 264 0.72 -12.87 16.45
CA LEU A 264 2.10 -13.35 16.39
C LEU A 264 2.33 -14.57 17.31
N GLU A 265 1.75 -14.57 18.51
CA GLU A 265 1.78 -15.74 19.42
C GLU A 265 1.10 -16.98 18.82
N ARG A 266 0.02 -16.78 18.06
CA ARG A 266 -0.74 -17.88 17.44
C ARG A 266 0.00 -18.54 16.30
N GLU A 267 0.87 -17.82 15.62
CA GLU A 267 1.73 -18.35 14.56
C GLU A 267 2.78 -19.35 15.11
N GLN A 268 3.03 -19.36 16.43
CA GLN A 268 3.96 -20.27 17.10
C GLN A 268 5.36 -20.29 16.48
N LEU A 269 5.84 -19.10 16.09
CA LEU A 269 7.17 -18.91 15.50
C LEU A 269 8.23 -19.19 16.56
N ASP A 270 9.23 -20.01 16.23
CA ASP A 270 10.30 -20.45 17.12
C ASP A 270 11.22 -19.31 17.56
N TRP A 271 11.35 -18.29 16.73
CA TRP A 271 12.13 -17.09 16.97
C TRP A 271 11.37 -15.96 17.68
N PHE A 272 10.03 -16.05 17.77
CA PHE A 272 9.21 -14.96 18.32
C PHE A 272 9.04 -15.05 19.84
N SER A 273 9.23 -13.91 20.52
CA SER A 273 9.05 -13.76 21.96
C SER A 273 8.23 -12.53 22.27
N THR A 274 6.98 -12.73 22.74
CA THR A 274 6.14 -11.64 23.25
C THR A 274 6.84 -10.86 24.37
N GLN A 275 7.60 -11.55 25.21
CA GLN A 275 8.29 -10.91 26.34
C GLN A 275 9.37 -9.94 25.85
N GLU A 276 10.15 -10.33 24.85
CA GLU A 276 11.20 -9.46 24.28
C GLU A 276 10.60 -8.29 23.51
N LEU A 277 9.54 -8.53 22.73
CA LEU A 277 8.79 -7.46 22.08
C LEU A 277 8.24 -6.44 23.10
N LEU A 278 7.61 -6.91 24.17
CA LEU A 278 7.11 -6.04 25.24
C LEU A 278 8.24 -5.32 25.99
N ALA A 279 9.42 -5.91 26.11
CA ALA A 279 10.59 -5.22 26.65
C ALA A 279 11.06 -4.09 25.72
N SER A 280 11.05 -4.32 24.40
CA SER A 280 11.33 -3.28 23.39
C SER A 280 10.32 -2.13 23.47
N VAL A 281 9.02 -2.42 23.58
CA VAL A 281 7.97 -1.40 23.78
C VAL A 281 8.26 -0.55 25.03
N ALA A 282 8.64 -1.17 26.14
CA ALA A 282 8.99 -0.45 27.37
C ALA A 282 10.25 0.41 27.20
N GLY A 283 11.20 -0.02 26.37
CA GLY A 283 12.40 0.74 26.03
C GLY A 283 12.12 2.03 25.28
N TRP A 284 11.08 2.03 24.42
CA TRP A 284 10.67 3.22 23.66
C TRP A 284 9.71 4.15 24.42
N GLY A 285 8.85 3.59 25.27
CA GLY A 285 7.96 4.35 26.15
C GLY A 285 8.40 4.23 27.59
N ASP A 286 7.59 3.52 28.37
CA ASP A 286 7.94 3.08 29.72
C ASP A 286 7.24 1.74 30.04
N ASN A 287 7.45 1.21 31.25
CA ASN A 287 6.83 -0.05 31.67
C ASN A 287 5.30 -0.03 31.65
N THR A 288 4.65 1.15 31.74
CA THR A 288 3.19 1.26 31.69
C THR A 288 2.66 0.97 30.29
N TYR A 289 3.46 1.15 29.24
CA TYR A 289 3.05 0.89 27.85
C TYR A 289 2.88 -0.60 27.63
N SER A 290 3.89 -1.38 28.00
CA SER A 290 3.85 -2.84 27.92
C SER A 290 2.76 -3.42 28.81
N MET A 291 2.58 -2.90 30.02
CA MET A 291 1.48 -3.30 30.90
C MET A 291 0.10 -2.99 30.31
N THR A 292 -0.04 -1.86 29.61
CA THR A 292 -1.29 -1.49 28.92
C THR A 292 -1.59 -2.50 27.82
N ILE A 293 -0.62 -2.86 26.98
CA ILE A 293 -0.78 -3.89 25.95
C ILE A 293 -1.18 -5.22 26.59
N VAL A 294 -0.50 -5.66 27.65
CA VAL A 294 -0.82 -6.91 28.37
C VAL A 294 -2.26 -6.92 28.87
N ASN A 295 -2.76 -5.82 29.43
CA ASN A 295 -4.15 -5.72 29.89
C ASN A 295 -5.14 -5.91 28.71
N PHE A 296 -4.88 -5.27 27.56
CA PHE A 296 -5.71 -5.47 26.37
C PHE A 296 -5.63 -6.90 25.83
N MET A 297 -4.46 -7.54 25.89
CA MET A 297 -4.32 -8.95 25.52
C MET A 297 -5.14 -9.87 26.43
N GLN A 298 -5.11 -9.64 27.75
CA GLN A 298 -5.91 -10.40 28.73
C GLN A 298 -7.42 -10.21 28.49
N ASP A 299 -7.84 -8.99 28.21
CA ASP A 299 -9.23 -8.68 27.88
C ASP A 299 -9.69 -9.37 26.60
N ALA A 300 -8.85 -9.37 25.55
CA ALA A 300 -9.14 -10.04 24.28
C ALA A 300 -9.25 -11.56 24.46
N ARG A 301 -8.31 -12.20 25.16
CA ARG A 301 -8.35 -13.63 25.49
C ARG A 301 -9.61 -13.98 26.29
N SER A 302 -9.97 -13.15 27.26
CA SER A 302 -11.18 -13.34 28.08
C SER A 302 -12.47 -13.23 27.24
N LYS A 303 -12.50 -12.35 26.25
CA LYS A 303 -13.64 -12.22 25.31
C LYS A 303 -13.74 -13.41 24.38
N GLU A 304 -12.63 -13.95 23.90
CA GLU A 304 -12.60 -15.13 23.04
C GLU A 304 -13.03 -16.40 23.79
N ALA A 305 -12.54 -16.61 25.00
CA ALA A 305 -12.93 -17.74 25.85
C ALA A 305 -14.42 -17.78 26.22
N ARG A 306 -15.12 -16.64 26.17
CA ARG A 306 -16.57 -16.55 26.38
C ARG A 306 -17.40 -16.87 25.13
N ARG A 307 -16.77 -16.90 23.95
CA ARG A 307 -17.43 -17.17 22.66
C ARG A 307 -17.34 -18.64 22.25
N THR A 308 -16.40 -19.38 22.83
CA THR A 308 -16.21 -20.84 22.70
C THR A 308 -17.01 -21.59 23.76
#